data_AF-A0A1Q5R245-F1
#
_entry.id   AF-A0A1Q5R245-F1
#
_cell.length_a   1.000
_cell.length_b   1.000
_cell.length_c   1.000
_cell.angle_alpha   90.00
_cell.angle_beta   90.00
_cell.angle_gamma   90.00
#
_symmetry.space_group_name_H-M   'P 1'
#
loop_
_entity.id
_entity.type
_entity.pdbx_description
1 polymer ?
#
loop_
_entity_poly.entity_id
_entity_poly.type
_entity_poly.pdbx_seq_one_letter_code
_entity_poly.pdbx_strand_id
1 'polypeptide(L)' 'MTGLYNDKPTWLVEAHRALDAAVAAAYVWPSDISDDEALERLFALNQERAGAVSAVVMQDEPVD' A
#
# COMPACT_ATOMS: atom_id res chain seq x y z
N MET A 1 -9.65 -15.21 18.80
CA MET A 1 -8.46 -14.64 18.16
C MET A 1 -7.59 -15.81 17.74
N THR A 2 -7.30 -15.94 16.44
CA THR A 2 -6.74 -17.15 15.84
C THR A 2 -5.31 -17.37 16.35
N GLY A 3 -5.09 -18.44 17.13
CA GLY A 3 -3.81 -18.73 17.78
C GLY A 3 -2.59 -18.73 16.85
N LEU A 4 -2.82 -18.93 15.54
CA LEU A 4 -1.80 -18.90 14.50
C LEU A 4 -0.98 -17.60 14.43
N TYR A 5 -1.61 -16.43 14.64
CA TYR A 5 -0.89 -15.15 14.64
C TYR A 5 -0.14 -14.89 15.97
N ASN A 6 -0.53 -15.58 17.05
CA ASN A 6 0.17 -15.51 18.33
C ASN A 6 1.42 -16.40 18.32
N ASP A 7 1.31 -17.60 17.75
CA ASP A 7 2.40 -18.58 17.70
C ASP A 7 3.48 -18.21 16.67
N LYS A 8 3.14 -17.33 15.70
CA LYS A 8 4.03 -16.82 14.64
C LYS A 8 5.00 -17.89 14.11
N PRO A 9 4.49 -19.03 13.59
CA PRO A 9 5.35 -20.10 13.13
C PRO A 9 6.27 -19.60 12.00
N THR A 10 7.46 -20.18 11.88
CA THR A 10 8.50 -19.74 10.91
C THR A 10 7.97 -19.62 9.49
N TRP A 11 7.15 -20.58 9.04
CA TRP A 11 6.59 -20.55 7.68
C TRP A 11 5.73 -19.30 7.42
N LEU A 12 5.03 -18.79 8.44
CA LEU A 12 4.18 -17.60 8.33
C LEU A 12 5.04 -16.35 8.23
N VAL A 13 6.12 -16.27 9.02
CA VAL A 13 7.08 -15.15 8.95
C VAL A 13 7.74 -15.10 7.57
N GLU A 14 8.18 -16.25 7.04
CA GLU A 14 8.79 -16.30 5.71
C GLU A 14 7.78 -15.98 4.60
N ALA A 15 6.52 -16.41 4.73
CA ALA A 15 5.46 -16.04 3.80
C ALA A 15 5.21 -14.51 3.80
N HIS A 16 5.20 -13.87 4.97
CA HIS A 16 5.09 -12.41 5.07
C HIS A 16 6.29 -11.71 4.45
N ARG A 17 7.53 -12.14 4.74
CA ARG A 17 8.74 -11.57 4.13
C ARG A 17 8.73 -11.62 2.61
N ALA A 18 8.30 -12.77 2.05
CA ALA A 18 8.19 -12.93 0.60
C ALA A 18 7.13 -11.98 0.00
N LEU A 19 6.01 -11.79 0.71
CA LEU A 19 4.96 -10.85 0.31
C LEU A 19 5.46 -9.40 0.34
N ASP A 20 6.09 -8.98 1.44
CA ASP A 20 6.59 -7.61 1.62
C ASP A 20 7.62 -7.26 0.54
N ALA A 21 8.55 -8.18 0.24
CA ALA A 21 9.53 -7.99 -0.83
C ALA A 21 8.88 -7.87 -2.23
N ALA A 22 7.85 -8.68 -2.52
CA ALA A 22 7.13 -8.61 -3.78
C ALA A 22 6.35 -7.30 -3.94
N VAL A 23 5.73 -6.80 -2.86
CA VAL A 23 5.03 -5.52 -2.84
C VAL A 23 6.02 -4.37 -3.02
N ALA A 24 7.12 -4.35 -2.27
CA ALA A 24 8.17 -3.33 -2.42
C ALA A 24 8.69 -3.28 -3.86
N ALA A 25 8.97 -4.43 -4.48
CA ALA A 25 9.40 -4.49 -5.87
C ALA A 25 8.36 -3.93 -6.85
N ALA A 26 7.06 -4.17 -6.64
CA ALA A 26 5.98 -3.64 -7.48
C ALA A 26 5.91 -2.10 -7.46
N TYR A 27 6.26 -1.50 -6.33
CA TYR A 27 6.35 -0.05 -6.16
C TYR A 27 7.75 0.51 -6.45
N VAL A 28 8.71 -0.33 -6.85
CA VAL A 28 10.11 0.05 -7.09
C VAL A 28 10.76 0.63 -5.82
N TRP A 29 10.46 0.04 -4.66
CA TRP A 29 11.00 0.40 -3.35
C TRP A 29 12.03 -0.62 -2.87
N PRO A 30 12.94 -0.22 -1.97
CA PRO A 30 13.82 -1.17 -1.28
C PRO A 30 12.98 -2.23 -0.53
N SER A 31 13.43 -3.49 -0.52
CA SER A 31 12.74 -4.56 0.20
C SER A 31 12.79 -4.42 1.73
N ASP A 32 13.68 -3.56 2.22
CA ASP A 32 13.90 -3.21 3.62
C ASP A 32 13.38 -1.80 3.96
N ILE A 33 12.50 -1.24 3.12
CA ILE A 33 11.79 0.02 3.42
C ILE A 33 11.12 -0.07 4.80
N SER A 34 11.22 1.01 5.58
CA SER A 34 10.55 1.07 6.88
C SER A 34 9.04 1.26 6.71
N ASP A 35 8.27 0.82 7.71
CA ASP A 35 6.81 1.03 7.72
C ASP A 35 6.46 2.52 7.59
N ASP A 36 7.17 3.40 8.29
CA ASP A 36 6.95 4.84 8.23
C ASP A 36 7.18 5.40 6.82
N GLU A 37 8.28 5.01 6.17
CA GLU A 37 8.59 5.48 4.82
C GLU A 37 7.59 4.93 3.78
N ALA A 38 7.17 3.67 3.94
CA ALA A 38 6.12 3.08 3.11
C ALA A 38 4.79 3.83 3.28
N LEU A 39 4.40 4.15 4.51
CA LEU A 39 3.18 4.90 4.83
C LEU A 39 3.22 6.31 4.25
N GLU A 40 4.33 7.03 4.37
CA GLU A 40 4.50 8.38 3.80
C GLU A 40 4.34 8.37 2.28
N ARG A 41 5.01 7.43 1.59
CA ARG A 41 4.92 7.29 0.13
C ARG A 41 3.52 6.90 -0.32
N LEU A 42 2.88 5.94 0.35
CA LEU A 42 1.49 5.55 0.06
C LEU A 42 0.52 6.71 0.28
N PHE A 43 0.72 7.50 1.34
CA PHE A 43 -0.11 8.66 1.63
C PHE A 43 0.01 9.72 0.53
N ALA A 44 1.21 10.03 0.05
CA ALA A 44 1.43 10.93 -1.08
C ALA A 44 0.72 10.42 -2.35
N LEU A 45 0.93 9.15 -2.72
CA LEU A 45 0.27 8.53 -3.88
C LEU A 45 -1.26 8.57 -3.76
N ASN A 46 -1.78 8.37 -2.55
CA ASN A 46 -3.22 8.42 -2.32
C ASN A 46 -3.78 9.84 -2.48
N GLN A 47 -3.05 10.87 -2.04
CA GLN A 47 -3.44 12.27 -2.24
C GLN A 47 -3.45 12.65 -3.73
N GLU A 48 -2.45 12.22 -4.51
CA GLU A 48 -2.41 12.43 -5.95
C GLU A 48 -3.61 11.79 -6.66
N ARG A 49 -3.91 10.53 -6.33
CA ARG A 49 -5.07 9.81 -6.88
C ARG A 49 -6.38 10.45 -6.47
N ALA A 50 -6.54 10.83 -5.21
CA ALA A 50 -7.74 11.51 -4.73
C ALA A 50 -7.96 12.85 -5.46
N GLY A 51 -6.89 13.64 -5.65
CA GLY A 51 -6.93 14.87 -6.45
C GLY A 51 -7.31 14.62 -7.91
N ALA A 52 -6.77 13.56 -8.53
CA ALA A 52 -7.12 13.16 -9.90
C ALA A 52 -8.58 12.68 -10.02
N VAL A 53 -9.09 11.92 -9.05
CA VAL A 53 -10.48 11.46 -9.01
C VAL A 53 -11.43 12.65 -8.82
N SER A 54 -11.12 13.59 -7.91
CA SER A 54 -11.90 14.81 -7.72
C SER A 54 -11.90 15.69 -8.98
N ALA A 55 -10.80 15.74 -9.72
CA ALA A 55 -10.72 16.48 -10.98
C ALA A 55 -11.58 15.84 -12.09
N VAL A 56 -11.65 14.51 -12.17
CA VAL A 56 -12.50 13.79 -13.14
C VAL A 56 -13.99 13.97 -12.82
N VAL A 57 -14.39 13.91 -11.55
CA VAL A 57 -15.80 14.09 -11.14
C VAL A 57 -16.31 15.51 -11.41
N MET A 58 -15.43 16.52 -11.38
CA MET A 58 -15.80 17.91 -11.66
C MET A 58 -15.82 18.26 -13.16
N GLN A 59 -15.40 17.34 -14.04
CA GLN A 59 -15.45 17.52 -15.50
C GLN A 59 -16.74 17.01 -16.15
N ASP A 60 -17.67 16.44 -15.36
CA ASP A 60 -18.89 15.78 -15.85
C ASP A 60 -20.19 16.54 -15.50
N GLU A 61 -20.10 17.84 -15.15
CA GLU A 61 -21.29 18.70 -15.00
C GLU A 61 -21.77 19.17 -16.40
N PRO A 62 -22.95 18.73 -16.88
CA PRO A 62 -23.54 19.29 -18.08
C PRO A 62 -24.01 20.71 -17.77
N VAL A 63 -23.46 21.68 -18.51
CA VAL A 63 -24.03 23.02 -18.58
C VAL A 63 -25.37 22.90 -19.30
N ASP A 64 -26.47 22.98 -18.54
CA ASP A 64 -27.78 23.37 -19.06
C ASP A 64 -27.97 24.89 -18.85
#